data_AF-A0A969KI48-F1
#
_entry.id   AF-A0A969KI48-F1
#
_cell.length_a   1.000
_cell.length_b   1.000
_cell.length_c   1.000
_cell.angle_alpha   90.00
_cell.angle_beta   90.00
_cell.angle_gamma   90.00
#
_symmetry.space_group_name_H-M   'P 1'
#
loop_
_entity.id
_entity.type
_entity.pdbx_description
1 polymer ?
#
loop_
_entity_poly.entity_id
_entity_poly.type
_entity_poly.pdbx_seq_one_letter_code
_entity_poly.pdbx_strand_id
1 'polypeptide(L)'
;MVCIGGSIGKHAVNDRDVTCNQQINAITPYLQDISKFIFFTMGDTFFQKKIIKNAGGSATPIINKSKWSSIPIPLAPLAEQKRIVEKVDRLMKMCDQLESSIEQRTDKQTQLLNAVMANI
;
A
#
# COMPACT_ATOMS: atom_id res chain seq x y z
N MET A 1 -7.22 -4.82 5.33
CA MET A 1 -7.28 -5.17 3.89
C MET A 1 -8.73 -5.30 3.45
N VAL A 2 -9.07 -4.72 2.31
CA VAL A 2 -10.38 -4.84 1.65
C VAL A 2 -10.55 -6.24 1.08
N CYS A 3 -11.63 -6.93 1.44
CA CYS A 3 -11.89 -8.33 1.06
C CYS A 3 -13.00 -8.51 0.01
N ILE A 4 -13.50 -7.41 -0.57
CA ILE A 4 -14.62 -7.42 -1.52
C ILE A 4 -14.46 -6.37 -2.63
N GLY A 5 -15.08 -6.64 -3.78
CA GLY A 5 -15.29 -5.69 -4.87
C GLY A 5 -14.04 -5.42 -5.69
N GLY A 6 -14.11 -4.41 -6.56
CA GLY A 6 -13.01 -4.04 -7.46
C GLY A 6 -11.74 -3.53 -6.75
N SER A 7 -11.81 -3.29 -5.44
CA SER A 7 -10.67 -2.86 -4.61
C SER A 7 -10.15 -3.97 -3.69
N ILE A 8 -10.58 -5.22 -3.90
CA ILE A 8 -10.08 -6.37 -3.17
C ILE A 8 -8.54 -6.40 -3.17
N GLY A 9 -7.94 -6.66 -2.00
CA GLY A 9 -6.48 -6.68 -1.85
C GLY A 9 -5.85 -5.33 -1.47
N LYS A 10 -6.56 -4.20 -1.58
CA LYS A 10 -6.09 -2.92 -1.02
C LYS A 10 -5.93 -3.03 0.49
N HIS A 11 -4.84 -2.50 1.02
CA HIS A 11 -4.48 -2.62 2.43
C HIS A 11 -3.74 -1.36 2.90
N ALA A 12 -3.74 -1.17 4.21
CA ALA A 12 -3.10 -0.06 4.90
C ALA A 12 -2.59 -0.55 6.25
N VAL A 13 -1.62 0.18 6.80
CA VAL A 13 -1.20 0.07 8.20
C VAL A 13 -2.01 1.07 9.00
N ASN A 14 -2.52 0.65 10.15
CA ASN A 14 -3.22 1.55 11.07
C ASN A 14 -2.20 2.20 12.01
N ASP A 15 -2.35 3.50 12.23
CA ASP A 15 -1.55 4.33 13.15
C ASP A 15 -2.27 4.60 14.48
N ARG A 16 -3.49 4.09 14.63
CA ARG A 16 -4.41 4.32 15.74
C ARG A 16 -5.34 3.13 15.92
N ASP A 17 -6.07 3.11 17.03
CA ASP A 17 -7.13 2.13 17.25
C ASP A 17 -8.25 2.31 16.22
N VAL A 18 -8.67 1.21 15.60
CA VAL A 18 -9.71 1.20 14.58
C VAL A 18 -10.65 0.02 14.76
N THR A 19 -11.89 0.18 14.31
CA THR A 19 -12.85 -0.91 14.15
C THR A 19 -13.03 -1.22 12.67
N CYS A 20 -13.25 -2.49 12.34
CA CYS A 20 -13.45 -2.96 10.97
C CYS A 20 -14.83 -3.61 10.84
N ASN A 21 -15.50 -3.39 9.69
CA ASN A 21 -16.71 -4.14 9.35
C ASN A 21 -16.35 -5.55 8.83
N GLN A 22 -17.36 -6.35 8.45
CA GLN A 22 -17.19 -7.74 8.01
C GLN A 22 -16.38 -7.90 6.70
N GLN A 23 -16.22 -6.83 5.93
CA GLN A 23 -15.55 -6.84 4.63
C GLN A 23 -14.06 -6.46 4.72
N ILE A 24 -13.57 -6.17 5.93
CA ILE A 24 -12.18 -5.82 6.19
C ILE A 24 -11.53 -6.87 7.09
N ASN A 25 -10.41 -7.43 6.65
CA ASN A 25 -9.56 -8.29 7.48
C ASN A 25 -8.29 -7.55 7.92
N ALA A 26 -7.92 -7.72 9.18
CA ALA A 26 -6.70 -7.17 9.77
C ALA A 26 -5.73 -8.29 10.19
N ILE A 27 -4.43 -7.98 10.10
CA ILE A 27 -3.34 -8.76 10.70
C ILE A 27 -2.81 -7.93 11.85
N THR A 28 -2.69 -8.53 13.03
CA THR A 28 -2.08 -7.89 14.21
C THR A 28 -0.87 -8.73 14.61
N PRO A 29 0.34 -8.38 14.14
CA PRO A 29 1.52 -9.15 14.48
C PRO A 29 1.86 -8.99 15.97
N TYR A 30 2.37 -10.06 16.58
CA TYR A 30 2.82 -10.03 17.97
C TYR A 30 4.06 -9.12 18.14
N LEU A 31 4.97 -9.17 17.16
CA LEU A 31 6.14 -8.29 17.10
C LEU A 31 5.79 -7.06 16.28
N GLN A 32 5.77 -5.86 16.89
CA GLN A 32 5.37 -4.63 16.18
C GLN A 32 6.30 -4.31 15.00
N ASP A 33 7.62 -4.56 15.14
CA ASP A 33 8.65 -4.25 14.16
C ASP A 33 8.43 -4.87 12.77
N ILE A 34 7.60 -5.91 12.67
CA ILE A 34 7.32 -6.60 11.40
C ILE A 34 6.17 -5.97 10.60
N SER A 35 5.41 -5.05 11.18
CA SER A 35 4.17 -4.54 10.57
C SER A 35 4.40 -3.94 9.17
N LYS A 36 5.48 -3.15 9.01
CA LYS A 36 5.87 -2.59 7.70
C LYS A 36 6.32 -3.66 6.71
N PHE A 37 7.05 -4.67 7.17
CA PHE A 37 7.45 -5.79 6.31
C PHE A 37 6.21 -6.56 5.82
N ILE A 38 5.28 -6.91 6.72
CA ILE A 38 4.00 -7.53 6.35
C ILE A 38 3.26 -6.66 5.35
N PHE A 39 3.16 -5.36 5.58
CA PHE A 39 2.54 -4.42 4.65
C PHE A 39 3.13 -4.53 3.24
N PHE A 40 4.46 -4.49 3.08
CA PHE A 40 5.09 -4.65 1.77
C PHE A 40 4.86 -6.03 1.16
N THR A 41 4.91 -7.11 1.95
CA THR A 41 4.63 -8.47 1.44
C THR A 41 3.17 -8.66 1.01
N MET A 42 2.22 -7.95 1.63
CA MET A 42 0.83 -7.96 1.20
C MET A 42 0.64 -7.24 -0.13
N GLY A 43 1.46 -6.22 -0.42
CA GLY A 43 1.49 -5.52 -1.70
C GLY A 43 2.20 -6.27 -2.82
N ASP A 44 3.01 -7.27 -2.50
CA ASP A 44 3.70 -8.07 -3.49
C ASP A 44 2.75 -8.85 -4.42
N THR A 45 3.22 -9.07 -5.64
CA THR A 45 2.55 -9.82 -6.70
C THR A 45 2.15 -11.23 -6.25
N PHE A 46 2.95 -11.93 -5.43
CA PHE A 46 2.57 -13.26 -4.94
C PHE A 46 1.30 -13.19 -4.09
N PHE A 47 1.26 -12.29 -3.11
CA PHE A 47 0.13 -12.17 -2.20
C PHE A 47 -1.13 -11.70 -2.94
N GLN A 48 -1.00 -10.67 -3.78
CA GLN A 48 -2.13 -10.14 -4.57
C GLN A 48 -2.70 -11.18 -5.53
N LYS A 49 -1.85 -11.96 -6.22
CA LYS A 49 -2.32 -13.07 -7.07
C LYS A 49 -3.05 -14.15 -6.28
N LYS A 50 -2.58 -14.47 -5.07
CA LYS A 50 -3.28 -15.42 -4.18
C LYS A 50 -4.63 -14.88 -3.72
N ILE A 51 -4.74 -13.59 -3.43
CA ILE A 51 -6.02 -12.95 -3.09
C ILE A 51 -7.02 -13.10 -4.23
N ILE A 52 -6.63 -12.66 -5.44
CA ILE A 52 -7.50 -12.71 -6.62
C ILE A 52 -7.90 -14.15 -6.96
N LYS A 53 -6.95 -15.08 -6.92
CA LYS A 53 -7.22 -16.50 -7.22
C LYS A 53 -8.18 -17.16 -6.23
N ASN A 54 -8.14 -16.76 -4.96
CA ASN A 54 -8.98 -17.36 -3.91
C ASN A 54 -10.32 -16.62 -3.72
N ALA A 55 -10.48 -15.44 -4.31
CA ALA A 55 -11.74 -14.74 -4.35
C ALA A 55 -12.78 -15.53 -5.16
N GLY A 56 -14.00 -15.63 -4.63
CA GLY A 56 -15.16 -16.16 -5.33
C GLY A 56 -16.16 -15.05 -5.65
N GLY A 57 -17.34 -15.43 -6.19
CA GLY A 57 -18.39 -14.50 -6.57
C GLY A 57 -18.30 -14.09 -8.04
N SER A 58 -19.36 -14.36 -8.81
CA SER A 58 -19.42 -14.11 -10.25
C SER A 58 -19.56 -12.63 -10.62
N ALA A 59 -20.33 -11.87 -9.83
CA ALA A 59 -20.56 -10.44 -10.09
C ALA A 59 -19.68 -9.51 -9.24
N THR A 60 -19.30 -9.92 -8.02
CA THR A 60 -18.47 -9.12 -7.11
C THR A 60 -17.45 -10.04 -6.44
N PRO A 61 -16.15 -9.87 -6.72
CA PRO A 61 -15.10 -10.66 -6.09
C PRO A 61 -15.17 -10.53 -4.57
N ILE A 62 -15.12 -11.65 -3.85
CA ILE A 62 -15.10 -11.67 -2.38
C ILE A 62 -14.23 -12.82 -1.88
N ILE A 63 -13.42 -12.55 -0.86
CA ILE A 63 -12.65 -13.57 -0.14
C ILE A 63 -13.13 -13.66 1.32
N ASN A 64 -13.47 -14.87 1.76
CA ASN A 64 -13.89 -15.09 3.14
C ASN A 64 -12.68 -15.17 4.10
N LYS A 65 -12.94 -15.08 5.40
CA LYS A 65 -11.90 -15.07 6.44
C LYS A 65 -11.02 -16.32 6.39
N SER A 66 -11.60 -17.51 6.20
CA SER A 66 -10.85 -18.77 6.21
C SER A 66 -9.87 -18.87 5.05
N LYS A 67 -10.31 -18.54 3.83
CA LYS A 67 -9.45 -18.49 2.64
C LYS A 67 -8.40 -17.38 2.72
N TRP A 68 -8.76 -16.23 3.30
CA TRP A 68 -7.81 -15.15 3.51
C TRP A 68 -6.71 -15.54 4.51
N SER A 69 -7.10 -16.19 5.60
CA SER A 69 -6.17 -16.61 6.66
C SER A 69 -5.26 -17.76 6.25
N SER A 70 -5.58 -18.49 5.17
CA SER A 70 -4.74 -19.57 4.64
C SER A 70 -3.70 -19.10 3.61
N ILE A 71 -3.69 -17.81 3.25
CA ILE A 71 -2.69 -17.27 2.33
C ILE A 71 -1.35 -17.14 3.07
N PRO A 72 -0.29 -17.81 2.57
CA PRO A 72 1.02 -17.73 3.22
C PRO A 72 1.63 -16.33 3.04
N ILE A 73 2.30 -15.86 4.09
CA ILE A 73 3.11 -14.65 4.06
C ILE A 73 4.59 -15.08 4.00
N PRO A 74 5.35 -14.67 2.97
CA PRO A 74 6.77 -14.97 2.90
C PRO A 74 7.49 -14.25 4.04
N LEU A 75 8.16 -15.01 4.90
CA LEU A 75 8.83 -14.49 6.09
C LEU A 75 10.34 -14.65 5.95
N ALA A 76 11.03 -13.57 5.61
CA ALA A 76 12.49 -13.54 5.54
C ALA A 76 13.12 -13.55 6.96
N PRO A 77 14.42 -13.84 7.11
CA PRO A 77 15.12 -13.62 8.38
C PRO A 77 15.01 -12.17 8.86
N LEU A 78 15.00 -11.93 10.17
CA LEU A 78 14.75 -10.61 10.76
C LEU A 78 15.66 -9.49 10.21
N ALA A 79 16.95 -9.79 10.01
CA ALA A 79 17.89 -8.83 9.42
C ALA A 79 17.48 -8.42 7.99
N GLU A 80 16.99 -9.39 7.21
CA GLU A 80 16.54 -9.16 5.84
C GLU A 80 15.21 -8.41 5.80
N GLN A 81 14.30 -8.69 6.74
CA GLN A 81 13.07 -7.91 6.89
C GLN A 81 13.38 -6.42 7.11
N LYS A 82 14.30 -6.10 8.01
CA LYS A 82 14.74 -4.73 8.29
C LYS A 82 15.39 -4.09 7.07
N ARG A 83 16.32 -4.79 6.41
CA ARG A 83 17.00 -4.32 5.19
C ARG A 83 16.01 -3.97 4.07
N ILE A 84 14.99 -4.80 3.86
CA ILE A 84 13.95 -4.56 2.86
C ILE A 84 13.15 -3.31 3.23
N VAL A 85 12.68 -3.19 4.47
CA VAL A 85 11.91 -2.03 4.94
C VAL A 85 12.70 -0.74 4.78
N GLU A 86 13.96 -0.70 5.20
CA GLU A 86 14.84 0.46 5.06
C GLU A 86 15.04 0.86 3.60
N LYS A 87 15.19 -0.12 2.71
CA LYS A 87 15.36 0.14 1.28
C LYS A 87 14.11 0.75 0.66
N VAL A 88 12.93 0.20 0.97
CA VAL A 88 11.65 0.71 0.46
C VAL A 88 11.36 2.10 1.01
N ASP A 89 11.54 2.32 2.32
CA ASP A 89 11.36 3.64 2.96
C ASP A 89 12.27 4.69 2.31
N ARG A 90 13.54 4.35 2.03
CA ARG A 90 14.46 5.25 1.32
C ARG A 90 13.95 5.59 -0.10
N LEU A 91 13.47 4.60 -0.84
CA LEU A 91 12.97 4.80 -2.20
C LEU A 91 11.71 5.66 -2.21
N MET A 92 10.76 5.42 -1.30
CA MET A 92 9.55 6.22 -1.18
C MET A 92 9.87 7.69 -0.85
N LYS A 93 10.82 7.93 0.07
CA LYS A 93 11.28 9.29 0.36
C LYS A 93 11.87 9.99 -0.85
N MET A 94 12.59 9.27 -1.73
CA MET A 94 13.09 9.84 -2.99
C MET A 94 11.95 10.17 -3.95
N CYS A 95 10.91 9.34 -4.02
CA CYS A 95 9.70 9.64 -4.80
C CYS A 95 9.00 10.90 -4.30
N ASP A 96 8.78 11.04 -2.98
CA ASP A 96 8.15 12.23 -2.39
C ASP A 96 8.94 13.52 -2.73
N GLN A 97 10.28 13.45 -2.68
CA GLN A 97 11.15 14.56 -3.06
C GLN A 97 11.04 14.92 -4.55
N LEU A 98 10.93 13.91 -5.42
CA LEU A 98 10.75 14.11 -6.86
C LEU A 98 9.39 14.73 -7.16
N GLU A 99 8.32 14.23 -6.54
CA GLU A 99 6.96 14.75 -6.70
C GLU A 99 6.90 16.22 -6.27
N SER A 100 7.43 16.56 -5.09
CA SER A 100 7.50 17.95 -4.62
C SER A 100 8.31 18.85 -5.56
N SER A 101 9.41 18.33 -6.12
CA SER A 101 10.23 19.09 -7.08
C SER A 101 9.49 19.35 -8.39
N ILE A 102 8.68 18.40 -8.86
CA ILE A 102 7.87 18.54 -10.08
C ILE A 102 6.76 19.57 -9.87
N GLU A 103 6.08 19.50 -8.71
CA GLU A 103 5.01 20.44 -8.35
C GLU A 103 5.54 21.88 -8.29
N GLN A 104 6.63 22.11 -7.57
CA GLN A 104 7.26 23.44 -7.48
C GLN A 104 7.69 24.01 -8.85
N ARG A 105 8.21 23.15 -9.74
CA ARG A 105 8.57 23.57 -11.11
C ARG A 105 7.34 23.96 -11.92
N THR A 106 6.26 23.19 -11.81
CA THR A 106 5.00 23.43 -12.50
C THR A 106 4.34 24.74 -12.03
N ASP A 107 4.35 24.98 -10.72
CA ASP A 107 3.84 26.22 -10.13
C ASP A 107 4.64 27.43 -10.63
N LYS A 108 5.97 27.32 -10.60
CA LYS A 108 6.85 28.40 -11.07
C LYS A 108 6.66 28.67 -12.57
N GLN A 109 6.48 27.63 -13.38
CA GLN A 109 6.19 27.78 -14.80
C GLN A 109 4.86 28.51 -15.03
N THR A 110 3.82 28.15 -14.27
CA THR A 110 2.51 28.81 -14.32
C THR A 110 2.61 30.29 -13.91
N GLN A 111 3.36 30.61 -12.86
CA GLN A 111 3.59 31.98 -12.42
C GLN A 111 4.30 32.82 -13.48
N LEU A 112 5.35 32.28 -14.11
CA LEU A 112 6.08 32.96 -15.17
C LEU A 112 5.19 33.22 -16.40
N LEU A 113 4.39 32.24 -16.81
CA LEU A 113 3.45 32.39 -17.92
C LEU A 113 2.43 33.51 -17.64
N ASN A 114 1.84 33.53 -16.45
CA ASN A 114 0.89 34.58 -16.05
C ASN A 114 1.55 35.97 -16.04
N ALA A 115 2.79 36.07 -15.56
CA ALA A 115 3.53 37.33 -15.56
C ALA A 115 3.84 37.84 -16.98
N VAL A 116 4.14 36.96 -17.93
CA VAL A 116 4.33 37.34 -19.34
C VAL A 116 3.01 37.79 -19.96
N MET A 117 1.92 37.05 -19.73
CA MET A 117 0.60 37.41 -20.27
C MET A 117 0.05 38.73 -19.70
N ALA A 118 0.37 39.08 -18.46
CA ALA A 118 -0.04 40.37 -17.87
C ALA A 118 0.68 41.59 -18.48
N ASN A 119 1.76 41.37 -19.24
CA ASN A 119 2.52 42.42 -19.93
C ASN A 119 2.19 42.53 -21.43
N ILE A 120 1.18 41.79 -21.91
CA ILE A 120 0.62 41.86 -23.28
C ILE A 120 -0.77 42.47 -23.16
#